data_AF-A0A3P8JSH2-F1
#
_entry.id   AF-A0A3P8JSH2-F1
#
_cell.length_a   1.000
_cell.length_b   1.000
_cell.length_c   1.000
_cell.angle_alpha   90.00
_cell.angle_beta   90.00
_cell.angle_gamma   90.00
#
_symmetry.space_group_name_H-M   'P 1'
#
loop_
_entity.id
_entity.type
_entity.pdbx_description
1 polymer ?
#
loop_
_entity_poly.entity_id
_entity_poly.type
_entity_poly.pdbx_seq_one_letter_code
_entity_poly.pdbx_strand_id
1 'polypeptide(L)'
;MNPPTSSSAAPSSTSSSTTTSSSDSKAASSKTIKQQQQAPDTHKLSICPGYVMALHDIKLLLLRFACNRTFTVETGGGGKESNIQLLPHLMQVYLHSLLMSSHVEQELEALKQFTEVPGSYWAKSDKCWITTGPLYRLVAALHLWSRDEWHNHRATLLHSLLYMAVGRSNNVTCSTSTVDSQFTLIKPYLIYFGLIDSIYEYLFKNVPLTSSMETKLKSVTSSSSSSVSQTSPSWSVSLSQYIRTSDEALMKAAPKLLAYFEENLLTISSVEEFLDVTGKLFVIIILFIKSELKI
;
A
#
# COMPACT_ATOMS: atom_id res chain seq x y z
N MET A 1 -15.27 17.08 53.68
CA MET A 1 -16.14 16.21 54.53
C MET A 1 -17.29 15.73 53.66
N ASN A 2 -17.36 14.43 53.39
CA ASN A 2 -18.62 13.71 53.08
C ASN A 2 -19.05 12.98 54.37
N PRO A 3 -20.25 12.34 54.54
CA PRO A 3 -21.43 12.15 53.68
C PRO A 3 -22.77 12.49 54.46
N PRO A 4 -24.00 11.96 54.17
CA PRO A 4 -24.38 10.54 54.29
C PRO A 4 -25.30 9.97 53.18
N THR A 5 -25.48 8.64 53.28
CA THR A 5 -26.06 7.63 52.38
C THR A 5 -27.44 7.09 52.83
N SER A 6 -28.05 6.22 51.98
CA SER A 6 -29.04 5.14 52.22
C SER A 6 -30.50 5.44 51.80
N SER A 7 -31.35 4.54 51.28
CA SER A 7 -31.28 3.12 50.82
C SER A 7 -32.65 2.66 50.28
N SER A 8 -32.67 1.50 49.57
CA SER A 8 -33.80 0.53 49.39
C SER A 8 -34.94 0.91 48.42
N ALA A 9 -35.67 0.02 47.73
CA ALA A 9 -35.82 -1.44 47.74
C ALA A 9 -36.41 -1.93 46.40
N ALA A 10 -36.16 -3.20 46.05
CA ALA A 10 -36.96 -3.99 45.09
C ALA A 10 -38.17 -4.62 45.81
N PRO A 11 -39.14 -5.17 45.06
CA PRO A 11 -39.47 -6.58 45.32
C PRO A 11 -39.76 -7.41 44.05
N SER A 12 -39.76 -8.72 44.28
CA SER A 12 -39.88 -9.86 43.38
C SER A 12 -41.23 -10.58 43.52
N SER A 13 -41.39 -11.68 42.76
CA SER A 13 -42.33 -12.82 42.92
C SER A 13 -43.69 -12.69 42.20
N THR A 14 -44.36 -13.73 41.66
CA THR A 14 -44.22 -15.19 41.78
C THR A 14 -44.90 -15.91 40.59
N SER A 15 -44.66 -17.22 40.54
CA SER A 15 -45.00 -18.33 39.65
C SER A 15 -46.48 -18.75 39.54
N SER A 16 -46.77 -19.63 38.56
CA SER A 16 -47.43 -20.94 38.83
C SER A 16 -47.39 -21.89 37.62
N SER A 17 -47.24 -23.17 37.96
CA SER A 17 -47.05 -24.38 37.15
C SER A 17 -48.38 -25.14 36.92
N THR A 18 -48.40 -26.15 36.04
CA THR A 18 -48.59 -27.60 36.37
C THR A 18 -49.06 -28.44 35.15
N THR A 19 -48.45 -29.63 35.04
CA THR A 19 -48.63 -30.84 34.21
C THR A 19 -49.99 -31.57 34.41
N THR A 20 -50.54 -32.50 33.61
CA THR A 20 -50.10 -33.88 33.22
C THR A 20 -51.11 -34.60 32.28
N SER A 21 -50.60 -35.38 31.31
CA SER A 21 -50.98 -36.72 30.77
C SER A 21 -52.43 -37.17 30.40
N SER A 22 -52.61 -37.75 29.20
CA SER A 22 -52.92 -39.19 28.96
C SER A 22 -53.06 -39.53 27.46
N SER A 23 -53.05 -40.83 27.17
CA SER A 23 -52.64 -41.60 25.98
C SER A 23 -53.67 -41.78 24.85
N ASP A 24 -53.19 -42.04 23.61
CA ASP A 24 -53.72 -43.11 22.75
C ASP A 24 -52.78 -43.49 21.61
N SER A 25 -52.84 -44.77 21.20
CA SER A 25 -51.91 -45.42 20.28
C SER A 25 -52.62 -45.90 19.00
N LYS A 26 -52.00 -45.68 17.83
CA LYS A 26 -52.28 -46.45 16.61
C LYS A 26 -51.12 -46.39 15.62
N ALA A 27 -50.62 -47.55 15.25
CA ALA A 27 -49.55 -47.76 14.28
C ALA A 27 -50.06 -47.67 12.83
N ALA A 28 -49.30 -47.05 11.93
CA ALA A 28 -49.24 -47.39 10.51
C ALA A 28 -48.03 -46.76 9.82
N SER A 29 -47.07 -47.64 9.50
CA SER A 29 -46.05 -47.62 8.43
C SER A 29 -46.04 -46.48 7.40
N SER A 30 -44.86 -45.90 7.14
CA SER A 30 -44.16 -45.88 5.83
C SER A 30 -43.42 -44.58 5.47
N LYS A 31 -42.19 -44.80 4.99
CA LYS A 31 -41.29 -43.93 4.20
C LYS A 31 -40.36 -42.97 4.95
N THR A 32 -39.20 -43.55 5.27
CA THR A 32 -37.89 -42.94 5.40
C THR A 32 -37.63 -41.84 4.35
N ILE A 33 -37.61 -40.59 4.77
CA ILE A 33 -36.88 -39.52 4.09
C ILE A 33 -35.52 -39.46 4.78
N LYS A 34 -34.45 -39.84 4.06
CA LYS A 34 -33.08 -39.58 4.52
C LYS A 34 -32.89 -38.08 4.60
N GLN A 35 -33.04 -37.49 5.79
CA GLN A 35 -32.48 -36.18 6.08
C GLN A 35 -30.96 -36.33 6.03
N GLN A 36 -30.39 -35.83 4.94
CA GLN A 36 -28.96 -35.61 4.82
C GLN A 36 -28.61 -34.54 5.85
N GLN A 37 -27.98 -34.97 6.94
CA GLN A 37 -27.57 -34.10 8.03
C GLN A 37 -26.42 -33.22 7.51
N GLN A 38 -26.78 -32.05 7.00
CA GLN A 38 -25.85 -31.04 6.53
C GLN A 38 -25.17 -30.46 7.78
N ALA A 39 -23.87 -30.69 7.87
CA ALA A 39 -23.03 -30.09 8.91
C ALA A 39 -23.21 -28.57 8.87
N PRO A 40 -23.22 -27.87 10.03
CA PRO A 40 -23.40 -26.43 10.06
C PRO A 40 -22.30 -25.80 9.22
N ASP A 41 -22.72 -24.98 8.25
CA ASP A 41 -21.83 -24.16 7.43
C ASP A 41 -20.94 -23.37 8.39
N THR A 42 -19.70 -23.85 8.56
CA THR A 42 -18.64 -23.01 9.05
C THR A 42 -18.46 -21.99 7.95
N HIS A 43 -19.16 -20.86 8.09
CA HIS A 43 -18.81 -19.63 7.40
C HIS A 43 -17.36 -19.37 7.78
N LYS A 44 -16.46 -19.90 6.95
CA LYS A 44 -15.06 -19.54 6.94
C LYS A 44 -15.11 -18.09 6.53
N LEU A 45 -15.22 -17.21 7.52
CA LEU A 45 -14.95 -15.79 7.40
C LEU A 45 -13.50 -15.73 6.91
N SER A 46 -13.35 -15.80 5.59
CA SER A 46 -12.13 -15.46 4.90
C SER A 46 -12.02 -13.96 5.07
N ILE A 47 -11.58 -13.53 6.26
CA ILE A 47 -11.03 -12.21 6.48
C ILE A 47 -9.72 -12.23 5.69
N CYS A 48 -9.83 -12.09 4.37
CA CYS A 48 -8.74 -11.64 3.56
C CYS A 48 -8.70 -10.15 3.83
N PRO A 49 -7.66 -9.61 4.51
CA PRO A 49 -7.48 -8.17 4.56
C PRO A 49 -7.52 -7.71 3.10
N GLY A 50 -8.50 -6.87 2.74
CA GLY A 50 -8.64 -6.42 1.37
C GLY A 50 -7.30 -5.81 0.95
N TYR A 51 -6.74 -6.26 -0.18
CA TYR A 51 -5.41 -5.85 -0.64
C TYR A 51 -5.26 -4.31 -0.68
N VAL A 52 -6.37 -3.59 -0.90
CA VAL A 52 -6.45 -2.12 -0.83
C VAL A 52 -6.03 -1.56 0.53
N MET A 53 -6.47 -2.18 1.64
CA MET A 53 -6.13 -1.75 3.00
C MET A 53 -4.65 -2.02 3.31
N ALA A 54 -4.15 -3.20 2.94
CA ALA A 54 -2.73 -3.52 3.10
C ALA A 54 -1.82 -2.52 2.36
N LEU A 55 -2.23 -2.05 1.18
CA LEU A 55 -1.49 -1.01 0.46
C LEU A 55 -1.55 0.35 1.16
N HIS A 56 -2.69 0.66 1.81
CA HIS A 56 -2.80 1.87 2.63
C HIS A 56 -1.90 1.85 3.85
N ASP A 57 -1.70 0.70 4.49
CA ASP A 57 -0.78 0.58 5.62
C ASP A 57 0.65 0.94 5.21
N ILE A 58 1.10 0.43 4.05
CA ILE A 58 2.41 0.76 3.47
C ILE A 58 2.48 2.25 3.11
N LYS A 59 1.43 2.79 2.47
CA LYS A 59 1.34 4.23 2.13
C LYS A 59 1.49 5.10 3.38
N LEU A 60 0.79 4.77 4.46
CA LEU A 60 0.82 5.51 5.72
C LEU A 60 2.17 5.40 6.41
N LEU A 61 2.79 4.21 6.39
CA LEU A 61 4.15 4.02 6.91
C LEU A 61 5.15 4.94 6.19
N LEU A 62 5.19 4.90 4.86
CA LEU A 62 6.09 5.71 4.05
C LEU A 62 5.82 7.22 4.20
N LEU A 63 4.56 7.63 4.32
CA LEU A 63 4.18 9.02 4.61
C LEU A 63 4.70 9.47 5.97
N ARG A 64 4.74 8.57 6.96
CA ARG A 64 5.24 8.87 8.30
C ARG A 64 6.74 9.12 8.29
N PHE A 65 7.51 8.29 7.56
CA PHE A 65 8.91 8.56 7.27
C PHE A 65 9.08 9.91 6.58
N ALA A 66 8.32 10.17 5.53
CA ALA A 66 8.45 11.39 4.75
C ALA A 66 8.13 12.68 5.54
N CYS A 67 7.20 12.61 6.49
CA CYS A 67 6.91 13.69 7.43
C CYS A 67 7.89 13.75 8.63
N ASN A 68 8.89 12.86 8.69
CA ASN A 68 9.82 12.67 9.80
C ASN A 68 9.13 12.60 11.18
N ARG A 69 7.98 11.91 11.26
CA ARG A 69 7.21 11.75 12.51
C ARG A 69 7.72 10.56 13.32
N THR A 70 7.51 10.60 14.64
CA THR A 70 7.87 9.50 15.55
C THR A 70 6.93 8.31 15.40
N PHE A 71 7.44 7.11 15.69
CA PHE A 71 6.74 5.82 15.55
C PHE A 71 6.12 5.32 16.87
N THR A 72 6.20 6.11 17.94
CA THR A 72 5.85 5.66 19.30
C THR A 72 4.37 5.35 19.51
N VAL A 73 3.45 6.12 18.91
CA VAL A 73 2.01 6.05 19.22
C VAL A 73 1.19 5.28 18.18
N GLU A 74 1.54 5.36 16.90
CA GLU A 74 0.64 4.92 15.82
C GLU A 74 1.09 3.64 15.09
N THR A 75 2.36 3.25 15.16
CA THR A 75 2.85 2.01 14.53
C THR A 75 3.03 0.87 15.53
N GLY A 76 2.48 1.00 16.74
CA GLY A 76 2.72 0.06 17.83
C GLY A 76 4.11 0.19 18.47
N GLY A 77 4.83 1.30 18.21
CA GLY A 77 6.16 1.58 18.75
C GLY A 77 7.30 1.35 17.76
N GLY A 78 8.51 1.20 18.32
CA GLY A 78 9.75 0.97 17.57
C GLY A 78 10.43 2.26 17.05
N GLY A 79 11.70 2.15 16.70
CA GLY A 79 12.46 3.22 16.03
C GLY A 79 12.29 3.18 14.51
N LYS A 80 12.90 4.14 13.81
CA LYS A 80 12.96 4.17 12.33
C LYS A 80 13.55 2.87 11.74
N GLU A 81 14.55 2.31 12.40
CA GLU A 81 15.20 1.06 12.00
C GLU A 81 14.25 -0.14 12.03
N SER A 82 13.51 -0.35 13.12
CA SER A 82 12.55 -1.46 13.16
C SER A 82 11.45 -1.29 12.12
N ASN A 83 10.99 -0.06 11.89
CA ASN A 83 9.94 0.24 10.91
C ASN A 83 10.40 0.06 9.45
N ILE A 84 11.65 0.38 9.13
CA ILE A 84 12.18 0.16 7.77
C ILE A 84 12.47 -1.32 7.49
N GLN A 85 12.83 -2.10 8.52
CA GLN A 85 12.96 -3.57 8.43
C GLN A 85 11.59 -4.27 8.33
N LEU A 86 10.54 -3.67 8.90
CA LEU A 86 9.16 -4.17 8.77
C LEU A 86 8.60 -3.98 7.35
N LEU A 87 9.06 -2.98 6.61
CA LEU A 87 8.50 -2.60 5.31
C LEU A 87 8.37 -3.77 4.31
N PRO A 88 9.41 -4.60 4.02
CA PRO A 88 9.27 -5.74 3.11
C PRO A 88 8.16 -6.72 3.51
N HIS A 89 7.94 -6.91 4.82
CA HIS A 89 6.93 -7.81 5.34
C HIS A 89 5.51 -7.28 5.07
N LEU A 90 5.29 -5.97 5.24
CA LEU A 90 4.01 -5.34 4.88
C LEU A 90 3.76 -5.43 3.36
N MET A 91 4.80 -5.22 2.57
CA MET A 91 4.73 -5.39 1.11
C MET A 91 4.36 -6.82 0.72
N GLN A 92 4.89 -7.83 1.43
CA GLN A 92 4.54 -9.22 1.20
C GLN A 92 3.09 -9.54 1.59
N VAL A 93 2.54 -8.93 2.65
CA VAL A 93 1.11 -9.08 3.01
C VAL A 93 0.22 -8.52 1.89
N TYR A 94 0.57 -7.35 1.35
CA TYR A 94 -0.12 -6.77 0.19
C TYR A 94 -0.03 -7.68 -1.03
N LEU A 95 1.19 -8.08 -1.44
CA LEU A 95 1.41 -8.91 -2.63
C LEU A 95 0.69 -10.24 -2.53
N HIS A 96 0.76 -10.91 -1.38
CA HIS A 96 0.05 -12.15 -1.15
C HIS A 96 -1.47 -11.97 -1.34
N SER A 97 -2.06 -10.93 -0.75
CA SER A 97 -3.50 -10.65 -0.84
C SER A 97 -3.92 -10.26 -2.27
N LEU A 98 -3.08 -9.49 -2.98
CA LEU A 98 -3.32 -9.13 -4.38
C LEU A 98 -3.25 -10.35 -5.30
N LEU A 99 -2.22 -11.18 -5.17
CA LEU A 99 -2.02 -12.37 -6.00
C LEU A 99 -3.10 -13.42 -5.76
N MET A 100 -3.53 -13.62 -4.51
CA MET A 100 -4.64 -14.53 -4.18
C MET A 100 -6.00 -14.04 -4.69
N SER A 101 -6.19 -12.73 -4.82
CA SER A 101 -7.45 -12.15 -5.30
C SER A 101 -7.50 -11.96 -6.82
N SER A 102 -6.40 -12.22 -7.53
CA SER A 102 -6.30 -12.11 -9.00
C SER A 102 -6.63 -10.73 -9.59
N HIS A 103 -6.47 -9.63 -8.82
CA HIS A 103 -6.72 -8.25 -9.27
C HIS A 103 -5.49 -7.54 -9.86
N VAL A 104 -4.39 -8.26 -10.11
CA VAL A 104 -3.12 -7.67 -10.59
C VAL A 104 -3.31 -6.89 -11.90
N GLU A 105 -4.03 -7.47 -12.86
CA GLU A 105 -4.24 -6.88 -14.18
C GLU A 105 -5.12 -5.62 -14.12
N GLN A 106 -6.12 -5.61 -13.23
CA GLN A 106 -6.94 -4.44 -12.95
C GLN A 106 -6.12 -3.28 -12.35
N GLU A 107 -5.22 -3.57 -11.40
CA GLU A 107 -4.38 -2.53 -10.79
C GLU A 107 -3.30 -2.02 -11.76
N LEU A 108 -2.78 -2.86 -12.65
CA LEU A 108 -1.88 -2.45 -13.73
C LEU A 108 -2.57 -1.50 -14.71
N GLU A 109 -3.79 -1.83 -15.14
CA GLU A 109 -4.58 -0.97 -16.02
C GLU A 109 -4.94 0.35 -15.31
N ALA A 110 -5.28 0.32 -14.02
CA ALA A 110 -5.51 1.53 -13.24
C ALA A 110 -4.26 2.42 -13.10
N LEU A 111 -3.06 1.83 -13.03
CA LEU A 111 -1.80 2.57 -13.06
C LEU A 111 -1.53 3.21 -14.42
N LYS A 112 -1.78 2.47 -15.51
CA LYS A 112 -1.65 2.99 -16.87
C LYS A 112 -2.58 4.17 -17.10
N GLN A 113 -3.87 4.02 -16.80
CA GLN A 113 -4.84 5.11 -16.88
C GLN A 113 -4.44 6.31 -16.03
N PHE A 114 -3.86 6.08 -14.84
CA PHE A 114 -3.36 7.17 -14.00
C PHE A 114 -2.24 7.97 -14.68
N THR A 115 -1.34 7.32 -15.42
CA THR A 115 -0.25 8.02 -16.14
C THR A 115 -0.73 8.85 -17.33
N GLU A 116 -1.89 8.51 -17.89
CA GLU A 116 -2.51 9.26 -18.99
C GLU A 116 -3.22 10.53 -18.49
N VAL A 117 -3.55 10.61 -17.19
CA VAL A 117 -4.18 11.78 -16.60
C VAL A 117 -3.18 12.94 -16.50
N PRO A 118 -3.50 14.13 -17.04
CA PRO A 118 -2.60 15.29 -16.94
C PRO A 118 -2.41 15.73 -15.49
N GLY A 119 -1.18 16.14 -15.13
CA GLY A 119 -0.82 16.51 -13.76
C GLY A 119 -1.73 17.58 -13.15
N SER A 120 -2.15 18.58 -13.93
CA SER A 120 -3.03 19.67 -13.51
C SER A 120 -4.41 19.21 -13.00
N TYR A 121 -4.86 18.01 -13.38
CA TYR A 121 -6.07 17.40 -12.83
C TYR A 121 -6.00 17.23 -11.31
N TRP A 122 -4.81 16.90 -10.79
CA TRP A 122 -4.60 16.60 -9.37
C TRP A 122 -4.54 17.84 -8.46
N ALA A 123 -4.37 19.03 -9.04
CA ALA A 123 -4.38 20.29 -8.28
C ALA A 123 -5.78 20.80 -7.93
N LYS A 124 -6.83 20.26 -8.58
CA LYS A 124 -8.21 20.64 -8.30
C LYS A 124 -8.59 20.28 -6.86
N SER A 125 -9.35 21.15 -6.19
CA SER A 125 -9.70 21.02 -4.77
C SER A 125 -10.44 19.73 -4.42
N ASP A 126 -11.23 19.17 -5.34
CA ASP A 126 -11.93 17.91 -5.14
C ASP A 126 -11.06 16.68 -5.41
N LYS A 127 -9.98 16.83 -6.20
CA LYS A 127 -9.10 15.71 -6.62
C LYS A 127 -7.88 15.54 -5.74
N CYS A 128 -7.41 16.59 -5.08
CA CYS A 128 -6.18 16.55 -4.27
C CYS A 128 -6.31 15.70 -2.99
N TRP A 129 -7.53 15.36 -2.57
CA TRP A 129 -7.81 14.55 -1.37
C TRP A 129 -8.19 13.09 -1.64
N ILE A 130 -8.17 12.64 -2.90
CA ILE A 130 -8.56 11.27 -3.25
C ILE A 130 -7.63 10.23 -2.58
N THR A 131 -8.22 9.27 -1.89
CA THR A 131 -7.51 8.23 -1.12
C THR A 131 -6.64 7.31 -1.98
N THR A 132 -7.07 7.04 -3.22
CA THR A 132 -6.38 6.27 -4.26
C THR A 132 -5.66 7.15 -5.30
N GLY A 133 -5.35 8.41 -4.94
CA GLY A 133 -4.63 9.37 -5.78
C GLY A 133 -3.11 9.12 -5.88
N PRO A 134 -2.30 10.15 -6.15
CA PRO A 134 -0.87 9.96 -6.47
C PRO A 134 -0.06 9.23 -5.39
N LEU A 135 -0.31 9.50 -4.09
CA LEU A 135 0.35 8.80 -2.98
C LEU A 135 0.09 7.29 -3.02
N TYR A 136 -1.14 6.88 -3.29
CA TYR A 136 -1.49 5.47 -3.38
C TYR A 136 -0.86 4.82 -4.62
N ARG A 137 -0.92 5.51 -5.76
CA ARG A 137 -0.43 5.01 -7.05
C ARG A 137 1.09 4.84 -7.07
N LEU A 138 1.83 5.68 -6.36
CA LEU A 138 3.27 5.51 -6.15
C LEU A 138 3.60 4.19 -5.42
N VAL A 139 2.85 3.84 -4.36
CA VAL A 139 3.04 2.56 -3.67
C VAL A 139 2.55 1.38 -4.52
N ALA A 140 1.47 1.56 -5.29
CA ALA A 140 1.01 0.53 -6.22
C ALA A 140 2.09 0.25 -7.29
N ALA A 141 2.68 1.28 -7.87
CA ALA A 141 3.78 1.17 -8.83
C ALA A 141 4.95 0.35 -8.26
N LEU A 142 5.34 0.62 -7.01
CA LEU A 142 6.39 -0.12 -6.31
C LEU A 142 6.22 -1.66 -6.33
N HIS A 143 4.97 -2.14 -6.33
CA HIS A 143 4.65 -3.57 -6.30
C HIS A 143 4.30 -4.16 -7.67
N LEU A 144 3.95 -3.32 -8.64
CA LEU A 144 3.39 -3.72 -9.94
C LEU A 144 4.35 -3.49 -11.10
N TRP A 145 5.18 -2.45 -11.03
CA TRP A 145 6.16 -2.09 -12.05
C TRP A 145 7.56 -2.50 -11.67
N SER A 146 8.24 -3.09 -12.64
CA SER A 146 9.68 -3.32 -12.60
C SER A 146 10.45 -2.01 -12.47
N ARG A 147 11.73 -2.11 -12.12
CA ARG A 147 12.63 -0.96 -12.04
C ARG A 147 12.67 -0.16 -13.35
N ASP A 148 12.68 -0.85 -14.49
CA ASP A 148 12.73 -0.19 -15.81
C ASP A 148 11.43 0.58 -16.09
N GLU A 149 10.28 -0.03 -15.81
CA GLU A 149 8.97 0.63 -15.94
C GLU A 149 8.83 1.82 -14.99
N TRP A 150 9.33 1.70 -13.76
CA TRP A 150 9.42 2.81 -12.82
C TRP A 150 10.21 3.96 -13.43
N HIS A 151 11.42 3.73 -13.95
CA HIS A 151 12.22 4.79 -14.55
C HIS A 151 11.55 5.49 -15.73
N ASN A 152 10.72 4.77 -16.50
CA ASN A 152 9.97 5.34 -17.62
C ASN A 152 8.82 6.26 -17.16
N HIS A 153 8.15 5.96 -16.03
CA HIS A 153 6.94 6.67 -15.59
C HIS A 153 7.14 7.57 -14.36
N ARG A 154 8.28 7.45 -13.65
CA ARG A 154 8.53 8.13 -12.37
C ARG A 154 8.44 9.66 -12.47
N ALA A 155 8.81 10.24 -13.61
CA ALA A 155 8.67 11.69 -13.83
C ALA A 155 7.19 12.13 -13.84
N THR A 156 6.33 11.37 -14.53
CA THR A 156 4.87 11.62 -14.58
C THR A 156 4.21 11.44 -13.21
N LEU A 157 4.64 10.42 -12.46
CA LEU A 157 4.17 10.20 -11.09
C LEU A 157 4.58 11.34 -10.15
N LEU A 158 5.84 11.79 -10.23
CA LEU A 158 6.33 12.92 -9.43
C LEU A 158 5.57 14.21 -9.78
N HIS A 159 5.35 14.46 -11.05
CA HIS A 159 4.57 15.60 -11.51
C HIS A 159 3.14 15.60 -10.95
N SER A 160 2.46 14.45 -11.01
CA SER A 160 1.12 14.28 -10.44
C SER A 160 1.10 14.46 -8.92
N LEU A 161 2.16 13.99 -8.24
CA LEU A 161 2.35 14.16 -6.80
C LEU A 161 2.52 15.64 -6.42
N LEU A 162 3.33 16.39 -7.17
CA LEU A 162 3.57 17.81 -6.89
C LEU A 162 2.33 18.67 -7.15
N TYR A 163 1.60 18.44 -8.25
CA TYR A 163 0.32 19.13 -8.49
C TYR A 163 -0.69 18.87 -7.37
N MET A 164 -0.75 17.65 -6.86
CA MET A 164 -1.59 17.34 -5.69
C MET A 164 -1.13 18.08 -4.43
N ALA A 165 0.18 18.17 -4.18
CA ALA A 165 0.73 18.93 -3.05
C ALA A 165 0.38 20.42 -3.14
N VAL A 166 0.53 21.03 -4.32
CA VAL A 166 0.14 22.43 -4.59
C VAL A 166 -1.37 22.61 -4.43
N GLY A 167 -2.17 21.69 -4.96
CA GLY A 167 -3.62 21.68 -4.76
C GLY A 167 -4.00 21.69 -3.28
N ARG A 168 -3.36 20.85 -2.47
CA ARG A 168 -3.57 20.84 -1.00
C ARG A 168 -3.13 22.15 -0.35
N SER A 169 -2.01 22.73 -0.77
CA SER A 169 -1.54 24.04 -0.31
C SER A 169 -2.62 25.11 -0.46
N ASN A 170 -3.13 25.23 -1.69
CA ASN A 170 -4.04 26.29 -2.07
C ASN A 170 -5.38 26.20 -1.34
N ASN A 171 -5.75 25.01 -0.86
CA ASN A 171 -6.95 24.79 -0.05
C ASN A 171 -6.73 25.03 1.46
N VAL A 172 -5.49 25.04 1.95
CA VAL A 172 -5.16 25.19 3.39
C VAL A 172 -4.74 26.62 3.74
N THR A 173 -4.10 27.37 2.83
CA THR A 173 -3.58 28.72 3.13
C THR A 173 -4.45 29.88 2.64
N CYS A 174 -4.87 30.71 3.59
CA CYS A 174 -5.20 32.13 3.40
C CYS A 174 -3.91 32.91 3.05
N SER A 175 -4.03 33.87 2.15
CA SER A 175 -2.99 34.68 1.50
C SER A 175 -1.78 35.09 2.37
N THR A 176 -0.60 34.50 2.12
CA THR A 176 0.76 35.10 2.09
C THR A 176 1.82 33.99 2.17
N SER A 177 2.31 33.45 1.05
CA SER A 177 3.40 32.46 1.05
C SER A 177 4.70 33.05 0.49
N THR A 178 5.77 32.98 1.28
CA THR A 178 7.15 33.18 0.81
C THR A 178 7.66 31.91 0.11
N VAL A 179 8.73 32.01 -0.69
CA VAL A 179 9.32 30.85 -1.39
C VAL A 179 9.73 29.74 -0.42
N ASP A 180 10.30 30.10 0.73
CA ASP A 180 10.69 29.15 1.80
C ASP A 180 9.49 28.39 2.41
N SER A 181 8.33 29.05 2.46
CA SER A 181 7.07 28.42 2.92
C SER A 181 6.57 27.39 1.92
N GLN A 182 6.76 27.61 0.62
CA GLN A 182 6.37 26.66 -0.42
C GLN A 182 7.25 25.40 -0.41
N PHE A 183 8.57 25.56 -0.27
CA PHE A 183 9.47 24.41 -0.20
C PHE A 183 9.17 23.52 1.01
N THR A 184 8.94 24.12 2.18
CA THR A 184 8.58 23.40 3.41
C THR A 184 7.33 22.53 3.22
N LEU A 185 6.38 22.99 2.41
CA LEU A 185 5.15 22.26 2.15
C LEU A 185 5.33 21.08 1.18
N ILE A 186 6.14 21.26 0.12
CA ILE A 186 6.38 20.20 -0.87
C ILE A 186 7.42 19.19 -0.39
N LYS A 187 8.31 19.57 0.55
CA LYS A 187 9.42 18.73 1.04
C LYS A 187 8.97 17.33 1.48
N PRO A 188 7.91 17.13 2.29
CA PRO A 188 7.45 15.79 2.63
C PRO A 188 7.05 14.94 1.41
N TYR A 189 6.49 15.55 0.37
CA TYR A 189 6.12 14.82 -0.85
C TYR A 189 7.35 14.44 -1.70
N LEU A 190 8.35 15.32 -1.76
CA LEU A 190 9.64 15.02 -2.39
C LEU A 190 10.34 13.86 -1.67
N ILE A 191 10.45 13.94 -0.34
CA ILE A 191 11.05 12.86 0.48
C ILE A 191 10.28 11.56 0.28
N TYR A 192 8.95 11.60 0.23
CA TYR A 192 8.12 10.43 -0.02
C TYR A 192 8.45 9.76 -1.36
N PHE A 193 8.60 10.55 -2.42
CA PHE A 193 9.00 10.03 -3.72
C PHE A 193 10.43 9.47 -3.70
N GLY A 194 11.39 10.20 -3.11
CA GLY A 194 12.77 9.74 -3.00
C GLY A 194 12.92 8.46 -2.17
N LEU A 195 12.07 8.27 -1.17
CA LEU A 195 12.00 7.03 -0.40
C LEU A 195 11.54 5.85 -1.27
N ILE A 196 10.57 6.07 -2.17
CA ILE A 196 10.11 5.03 -3.11
C ILE A 196 11.19 4.69 -4.14
N ASP A 197 11.85 5.70 -4.71
CA ASP A 197 12.96 5.50 -5.66
C ASP A 197 14.13 4.75 -5.00
N SER A 198 14.47 5.08 -3.75
CA SER A 198 15.50 4.37 -3.00
C SER A 198 15.10 2.95 -2.57
N ILE A 199 13.82 2.64 -2.36
CA ILE A 199 13.38 1.24 -2.16
C ILE A 199 13.71 0.39 -3.39
N TYR A 200 13.47 0.92 -4.60
CA TYR A 200 13.88 0.23 -5.83
C TYR A 200 15.39 -0.03 -5.83
N GLU A 201 16.21 0.97 -5.48
CA GLU A 201 17.68 0.86 -5.55
C GLU A 201 18.30 -0.04 -4.47
N TYR A 202 17.81 0.03 -3.23
CA TYR A 202 18.40 -0.68 -2.09
C TYR A 202 17.74 -2.04 -1.83
N LEU A 203 16.41 -2.10 -1.76
CA LEU A 203 15.70 -3.33 -1.40
C LEU A 203 15.54 -4.24 -2.62
N PHE A 204 15.25 -3.69 -3.80
CA PHE A 204 14.90 -4.47 -5.00
C PHE A 204 16.02 -4.63 -6.02
N LYS A 205 17.25 -4.31 -5.64
CA LYS A 205 18.45 -4.43 -6.49
C LYS A 205 18.64 -5.81 -7.10
N ASN A 206 18.33 -6.84 -6.34
CA ASN A 206 18.61 -8.22 -6.71
C ASN A 206 17.35 -9.00 -7.08
N VAL A 207 16.21 -8.32 -7.30
CA VAL A 207 15.01 -8.98 -7.79
C VAL A 207 15.30 -9.49 -9.22
N PRO A 208 15.15 -10.79 -9.49
CA PRO A 208 15.41 -11.34 -10.82
C PRO A 208 14.55 -10.63 -11.87
N LEU A 209 15.20 -9.98 -12.84
CA LEU A 209 14.53 -9.27 -13.92
C LEU A 209 13.77 -10.29 -14.80
N THR A 210 12.49 -10.01 -15.04
CA THR A 210 11.62 -10.83 -15.90
C THR A 210 12.15 -10.89 -17.35
N SER A 211 12.84 -9.84 -17.79
CA SER A 211 13.45 -9.70 -19.12
C SER A 211 14.76 -10.48 -19.30
N SER A 212 15.48 -10.81 -18.23
CA SER A 212 16.76 -11.55 -18.33
C SER A 212 16.54 -13.04 -18.68
N MET A 213 15.34 -13.57 -18.41
CA MET A 213 14.99 -14.94 -18.77
C MET A 213 14.52 -15.06 -20.24
N GLU A 214 14.11 -13.95 -20.88
CA GLU A 214 13.75 -13.95 -22.31
C GLU A 214 14.96 -14.12 -23.24
N THR A 215 16.13 -13.57 -22.90
CA THR A 215 17.28 -13.55 -23.81
C THR A 215 18.05 -14.86 -23.83
N LYS A 216 17.90 -15.72 -22.80
CA LYS A 216 18.62 -16.99 -22.71
C LYS A 216 17.80 -18.22 -23.14
N LEU A 217 16.48 -18.09 -23.27
CA LEU A 217 15.60 -19.20 -23.66
C LEU A 217 15.27 -19.20 -25.17
N LYS A 218 15.43 -18.08 -25.88
CA LYS A 218 15.21 -18.01 -27.34
C LYS A 218 16.32 -18.69 -28.17
N SER A 219 17.44 -19.13 -27.58
CA SER A 219 18.55 -19.74 -28.33
C SER A 219 18.63 -21.28 -28.28
N VAL A 220 17.73 -21.99 -27.58
CA VAL A 220 17.89 -23.46 -27.42
C VAL A 220 16.70 -24.33 -27.83
N THR A 221 15.47 -23.83 -28.01
CA THR A 221 14.34 -24.75 -28.29
C THR A 221 13.42 -24.25 -29.40
N SER A 222 13.90 -24.34 -30.63
CA SER A 222 13.05 -24.51 -31.81
C SER A 222 12.72 -25.99 -31.99
N SER A 223 11.75 -26.50 -31.23
CA SER A 223 10.93 -27.66 -31.62
C SER A 223 9.94 -28.08 -30.53
N SER A 224 8.74 -28.42 -30.99
CA SER A 224 7.66 -29.18 -30.34
C SER A 224 6.56 -28.40 -29.61
N SER A 225 5.37 -28.65 -30.13
CA SER A 225 4.04 -28.15 -29.81
C SER A 225 3.47 -28.80 -28.55
N SER A 226 3.13 -27.98 -27.55
CA SER A 226 2.00 -28.22 -26.63
C SER A 226 1.79 -26.98 -25.77
N SER A 227 0.54 -26.54 -25.70
CA SER A 227 0.04 -25.35 -25.02
C SER A 227 0.32 -25.33 -23.50
N VAL A 228 1.40 -24.67 -23.10
CA VAL A 228 1.50 -23.95 -21.82
C VAL A 228 2.26 -22.68 -22.14
N SER A 229 1.58 -21.53 -22.09
CA SER A 229 2.22 -20.23 -22.21
C SER A 229 3.21 -20.09 -21.06
N GLN A 230 4.49 -20.35 -21.31
CA GLN A 230 5.60 -20.01 -20.42
C GLN A 230 5.77 -18.48 -20.47
N THR A 231 4.75 -17.76 -19.99
CA THR A 231 4.83 -16.34 -19.69
C THR A 231 5.80 -16.17 -18.54
N SER A 232 6.86 -15.40 -18.74
CA SER A 232 7.73 -14.94 -17.66
C SER A 232 6.89 -14.42 -16.49
N PRO A 233 7.25 -14.73 -15.22
CA PRO A 233 6.47 -14.28 -14.07
C PRO A 233 6.35 -12.76 -14.10
N SER A 234 5.16 -12.22 -13.81
CA SER A 234 4.97 -10.77 -13.69
C SER A 234 5.83 -10.23 -12.55
N TRP A 235 6.20 -8.93 -12.60
CA TRP A 235 7.04 -8.29 -11.57
C TRP A 235 6.56 -8.59 -10.15
N SER A 236 5.25 -8.49 -9.89
CA SER A 236 4.65 -8.76 -8.58
C SER A 236 4.89 -10.18 -8.07
N VAL A 237 4.92 -11.17 -8.96
CA VAL A 237 5.23 -12.57 -8.62
C VAL A 237 6.71 -12.70 -8.27
N SER A 238 7.60 -12.17 -9.10
CA SER A 238 9.05 -12.17 -8.85
C SER A 238 9.42 -11.45 -7.56
N LEU A 239 8.81 -10.29 -7.32
CA LEU A 239 9.00 -9.49 -6.12
C LEU A 239 8.51 -10.25 -4.88
N SER A 240 7.32 -10.86 -4.94
CA SER A 240 6.80 -11.64 -3.82
C SER A 240 7.66 -12.88 -3.53
N GLN A 241 8.20 -13.52 -4.55
CA GLN A 241 9.14 -14.63 -4.36
C GLN A 241 10.44 -14.14 -3.71
N TYR A 242 11.03 -13.06 -4.23
CA TYR A 242 12.25 -12.47 -3.69
C TYR A 242 12.10 -12.11 -2.21
N ILE A 243 11.03 -11.40 -1.82
CA ILE A 243 10.82 -11.02 -0.42
C ILE A 243 10.75 -12.24 0.51
N ARG A 244 10.17 -13.36 0.05
CA ARG A 244 10.06 -14.59 0.84
C ARG A 244 11.37 -15.38 0.95
N THR A 245 12.27 -15.25 -0.02
CA THR A 245 13.48 -16.08 -0.10
C THR A 245 14.77 -15.34 0.25
N SER A 246 14.74 -14.01 0.31
CA SER A 246 15.93 -13.17 0.40
C SER A 246 15.99 -12.32 1.67
N ASP A 247 15.60 -12.91 2.80
CA ASP A 247 15.55 -12.23 4.11
C ASP A 247 16.91 -11.62 4.52
N GLU A 248 18.00 -12.38 4.42
CA GLU A 248 19.35 -11.89 4.74
C GLU A 248 19.75 -10.66 3.89
N ALA A 249 19.40 -10.67 2.60
CA ALA A 249 19.68 -9.56 1.71
C ALA A 249 18.87 -8.32 2.10
N LEU A 250 17.59 -8.49 2.45
CA LEU A 250 16.72 -7.42 2.90
C LEU A 250 17.16 -6.84 4.26
N MET A 251 17.52 -7.70 5.22
CA MET A 251 18.05 -7.30 6.52
C MET A 251 19.35 -6.51 6.40
N LYS A 252 20.21 -6.84 5.44
CA LYS A 252 21.44 -6.08 5.15
C LYS A 252 21.18 -4.78 4.37
N ALA A 253 20.11 -4.72 3.58
CA ALA A 253 19.77 -3.56 2.76
C ALA A 253 19.00 -2.48 3.54
N ALA A 254 18.14 -2.87 4.47
CA ALA A 254 17.30 -1.95 5.24
C ALA A 254 18.08 -0.87 6.01
N PRO A 255 19.20 -1.17 6.73
CA PRO A 255 20.01 -0.14 7.37
C PRO A 255 20.67 0.82 6.38
N LYS A 256 21.03 0.35 5.17
CA LYS A 256 21.62 1.19 4.13
C LYS A 256 20.60 2.16 3.53
N LEU A 257 19.38 1.67 3.31
CA LEU A 257 18.25 2.49 2.90
C LEU A 257 17.96 3.57 3.95
N LEU A 258 17.98 3.20 5.23
CA LEU A 258 17.77 4.15 6.33
C LEU A 258 18.87 5.21 6.39
N ALA A 259 20.14 4.81 6.30
CA ALA A 259 21.27 5.74 6.27
C ALA A 259 21.14 6.72 5.10
N TYR A 260 20.81 6.23 3.90
CA TYR A 260 20.55 7.08 2.75
C TYR A 260 19.41 8.08 3.00
N PHE A 261 18.29 7.61 3.57
CA PHE A 261 17.15 8.47 3.92
C PHE A 261 17.55 9.57 4.91
N GLU A 262 18.30 9.26 5.96
CA GLU A 262 18.68 10.22 7.00
C GLU A 262 19.76 11.21 6.55
N GLU A 263 20.74 10.74 5.80
CA GLU A 263 21.90 11.53 5.39
C GLU A 263 21.65 12.33 4.11
N ASN A 264 20.82 11.83 3.19
CA ASN A 264 20.62 12.42 1.86
C ASN A 264 19.20 12.97 1.65
N LEU A 265 18.14 12.28 2.10
CA LEU A 265 16.77 12.74 1.83
C LEU A 265 16.26 13.77 2.84
N LEU A 266 16.58 13.61 4.13
CA LEU A 266 16.14 14.55 5.17
C LEU A 266 16.87 15.90 5.12
N THR A 267 18.12 15.90 4.65
CA THR A 267 19.02 17.05 4.57
C THR A 267 18.67 18.02 3.44
N ILE A 268 17.83 17.60 2.49
CA ILE A 268 17.43 18.39 1.32
C ILE A 268 16.80 19.72 1.73
N SER A 269 17.31 20.79 1.12
CA SER A 269 16.96 22.19 1.36
C SER A 269 16.33 22.89 0.14
N SER A 270 16.42 22.29 -1.05
CA SER A 270 15.87 22.84 -2.29
C SER A 270 15.38 21.75 -3.25
N VAL A 271 14.64 22.13 -4.30
CA VAL A 271 14.18 21.16 -5.31
C VAL A 271 15.34 20.74 -6.22
N GLU A 272 16.29 21.63 -6.47
CA GLU A 272 17.50 21.38 -7.25
C GLU A 272 18.38 20.32 -6.57
N GLU A 273 18.58 20.44 -5.27
CA GLU A 273 19.31 19.44 -4.46
C GLU A 273 18.61 18.08 -4.50
N PHE A 274 17.27 18.06 -4.42
CA PHE A 274 16.51 16.83 -4.55
C PHE A 274 16.71 16.15 -5.92
N LEU A 275 16.74 16.92 -7.01
CA LEU A 275 16.94 16.40 -8.36
C LEU A 275 18.36 15.86 -8.59
N ASP A 276 19.35 16.45 -7.92
CA ASP A 276 20.73 15.97 -7.94
C ASP A 276 20.85 14.63 -7.21
N VAL A 277 20.31 14.56 -5.98
CA VAL A 277 20.32 13.36 -5.13
C VAL A 277 19.56 12.19 -5.78
N THR A 278 18.40 12.42 -6.41
CA THR A 278 17.55 11.35 -6.99
C THR A 278 17.89 10.96 -8.44
N GLY A 279 18.96 11.53 -9.01
CA GLY A 279 19.47 11.10 -10.32
C GLY A 279 18.59 11.53 -11.50
N LYS A 280 18.81 12.77 -11.97
CA LYS A 280 18.41 13.34 -13.27
C LYS A 280 16.98 13.01 -13.75
N LEU A 281 15.97 13.35 -12.94
CA LEU A 281 14.58 13.54 -13.41
C LEU A 281 14.38 14.87 -14.17
N PHE A 282 15.44 15.37 -14.82
CA PHE A 282 15.70 16.80 -15.00
C PHE A 282 14.74 17.52 -15.95
N VAL A 283 14.38 16.91 -17.08
CA VAL A 283 13.75 17.65 -18.19
C VAL A 283 12.29 18.03 -17.89
N ILE A 284 11.51 17.10 -17.35
CA ILE A 284 10.06 17.29 -17.15
C ILE A 284 9.77 18.13 -15.90
N ILE A 285 10.58 17.98 -14.85
CA ILE A 285 10.36 18.66 -13.57
C ILE A 285 10.78 20.13 -13.62
N ILE A 286 11.86 20.46 -14.34
CA ILE A 286 12.29 21.85 -14.51
C ILE A 286 11.20 22.69 -15.21
N LEU A 287 10.51 22.12 -16.20
CA LEU A 287 9.40 22.81 -16.86
C LEU A 287 8.26 23.10 -15.89
N PHE A 288 7.92 22.14 -15.01
CA PHE A 288 6.90 22.30 -13.99
C PHE A 288 7.27 23.35 -12.92
N ILE A 289 8.50 23.31 -12.40
CA ILE A 289 8.99 24.31 -11.43
C ILE A 289 8.89 25.72 -12.02
N LYS A 290 9.33 25.88 -13.27
CA LYS A 290 9.29 27.17 -13.98
C LYS A 290 7.87 27.65 -14.28
N SER A 291 6.91 26.77 -14.54
CA SER A 291 5.55 27.17 -14.92
C SER A 291 4.62 27.42 -13.73
N GLU A 292 4.71 26.62 -12.67
CA GLU A 292 3.70 26.61 -11.59
C GLU A 292 4.22 27.12 -10.25
N LEU A 293 5.47 26.84 -9.89
CA LEU A 293 6.00 27.24 -8.59
C LEU A 293 6.64 28.63 -8.55
N LYS A 294 6.96 29.23 -9.71
CA LYS A 294 7.72 30.50 -9.81
C LYS A 294 8.96 30.50 -8.88
N ILE A 295 9.67 29.39 -8.82
CA ILE A 295 11.00 29.29 -8.21
C ILE A 295 12.03 29.65 -9.28
#